data_AF-A0A954XKS5-F1
#
_entry.id   AF-A0A954XKS5-F1
#
_cell.length_a   1.000
_cell.length_b   1.000
_cell.length_c   1.000
_cell.angle_alpha   90.00
_cell.angle_beta   90.00
_cell.angle_gamma   90.00
#
_symmetry.space_group_name_H-M   'P 1'
#
loop_
_entity.id
_entity.type
_entity.pdbx_description
1 polymer ?
#
loop_
_entity_poly.entity_id
_entity_poly.type
_entity_poly.pdbx_seq_one_letter_code
_entity_poly.pdbx_strand_id
1 'polypeptide(L)'
;MSNLSVWLTPIWLLCVGATVGTVILLVMWGIVAVFSRQLARSIWARVSEGVLLPISYTLVALAVIAVIATPVMPLDRMISSLKRVPYVGPVKFEVTVPADTTDFEVGGVAFRMDELRSYSIESEQDVALNIEVEKGFTEPLIQINGGDLYQWSPGSNLARAFETDVEGIFLTNESDLPTVVKGTFETEIEMPEVHDLKVTAISVVAVYLIYMLICGLAPRASIIATATAKEAVSQPLFVLLTIVGVVALIAYIYIPYNTFGEDVKMLKTSGMTTIKVLAILVALWTASVSVSDEIEGRTALTVLSKPVGRRQFIMGKFMGIVWPILLMFVILGIVFLLTVSYKVVYDARESSKTAPIWQECYLEVVRIVPGLVLAFFEAVVMAAISVAISTRLSMLPNLVICGSIYVLGHLGPLIVKSAAGEIVFVKFIGRLISVMLPVLDHYEIEGAIAGSSTVPPEYLWTTLLYSALYCSAAMLLALIFFEERDLA
;
A
#
# COMPACT_ATOMS: atom_id res chain seq x y z
N MET A 1 25.34 18.99 0.00
CA MET A 1 24.54 18.04 -0.82
C MET A 1 23.82 16.98 0.05
N SER A 2 23.66 17.20 1.37
CA SER A 2 23.35 16.14 2.34
C SER A 2 21.88 15.89 2.67
N ASN A 3 20.99 16.89 2.59
CA ASN A 3 19.58 16.71 2.98
C ASN A 3 18.70 16.25 1.81
N LEU A 4 19.08 16.58 0.57
CA LEU A 4 18.27 16.26 -0.61
C LEU A 4 18.26 14.76 -0.90
N SER A 5 19.39 14.07 -0.72
CA SER A 5 19.41 12.61 -0.79
C SER A 5 18.50 12.00 0.28
N VAL A 6 18.55 12.48 1.52
CA VAL A 6 17.81 11.91 2.66
C VAL A 6 16.31 11.83 2.42
N TRP A 7 15.64 12.94 2.09
CA TRP A 7 14.19 12.92 1.89
C TRP A 7 13.78 12.41 0.51
N LEU A 8 14.65 12.50 -0.51
CA LEU A 8 14.28 12.13 -1.89
C LEU A 8 14.52 10.64 -2.20
N THR A 9 15.45 9.95 -1.51
CA THR A 9 15.73 8.52 -1.75
C THR A 9 14.48 7.63 -1.64
N PRO A 10 13.61 7.76 -0.61
CA PRO A 10 12.40 6.94 -0.51
C PRO A 10 11.46 7.12 -1.71
N ILE A 11 11.26 8.37 -2.12
CA ILE A 11 10.40 8.74 -3.25
C ILE A 11 11.00 8.22 -4.55
N TRP A 12 12.31 8.40 -4.73
CA TRP A 12 13.02 7.91 -5.89
C TRP A 12 12.86 6.40 -6.05
N LEU A 13 12.95 5.62 -4.97
CA LEU A 13 12.73 4.17 -5.00
C LEU A 13 11.33 3.81 -5.51
N LEU A 14 10.28 4.50 -5.02
CA LEU A 14 8.91 4.35 -5.52
C LEU A 14 8.78 4.74 -6.99
N CYS A 15 9.44 5.83 -7.42
CA CYS A 15 9.46 6.27 -8.81
C CYS A 15 10.13 5.21 -9.70
N VAL A 16 11.28 4.65 -9.31
CA VAL A 16 11.94 3.57 -10.05
C VAL A 16 11.00 2.37 -10.16
N GLY A 17 10.31 1.98 -9.09
CA GLY A 17 9.34 0.89 -9.13
C GLY A 17 8.20 1.13 -10.12
N ALA A 18 7.65 2.36 -10.11
CA ALA A 18 6.64 2.78 -11.08
C ALA A 18 7.17 2.78 -12.53
N THR A 19 8.44 3.16 -12.76
CA THR A 19 9.06 3.06 -14.09
C THR A 19 9.20 1.61 -14.55
N VAL A 20 9.64 0.71 -13.67
CA VAL A 20 9.76 -0.71 -13.96
C VAL A 20 8.38 -1.28 -14.32
N GLY A 21 7.33 -0.96 -13.55
CA GLY A 21 5.96 -1.33 -13.88
C GLY A 21 5.50 -0.82 -15.26
N THR A 22 5.85 0.43 -15.59
CA THR A 22 5.54 1.02 -16.91
C THR A 22 6.28 0.33 -18.05
N VAL A 23 7.56 -0.01 -17.86
CA VAL A 23 8.35 -0.78 -18.83
C VAL A 23 7.75 -2.17 -19.02
N ILE A 24 7.33 -2.85 -17.94
CA ILE A 24 6.65 -4.14 -18.03
C ILE A 24 5.36 -4.03 -18.85
N LEU A 25 4.55 -2.97 -18.66
CA LEU A 25 3.35 -2.72 -19.47
C LEU A 25 3.67 -2.53 -20.95
N LEU A 26 4.72 -1.78 -21.29
CA LEU A 26 5.16 -1.58 -22.67
C LEU A 26 5.68 -2.88 -23.30
N VAL A 27 6.41 -3.71 -22.54
CA VAL A 27 6.88 -5.02 -22.99
C VAL A 27 5.70 -5.97 -23.22
N MET A 28 4.74 -6.04 -22.28
CA MET A 28 3.53 -6.83 -22.45
C MET A 28 2.73 -6.39 -23.68
N TRP A 29 2.58 -5.08 -23.88
CA TRP A 29 1.94 -4.54 -25.09
C TRP A 29 2.72 -4.92 -26.37
N GLY A 30 4.05 -4.84 -26.35
CA GLY A 30 4.92 -5.24 -27.46
C GLY A 30 4.77 -6.72 -27.82
N ILE A 31 4.72 -7.60 -26.82
CA ILE A 31 4.45 -9.04 -27.01
C ILE A 31 3.08 -9.23 -27.66
N VAL A 32 2.03 -8.59 -27.13
CA VAL A 32 0.68 -8.65 -27.73
C VAL A 32 0.66 -8.12 -29.16
N ALA A 33 1.47 -7.10 -29.48
CA ALA A 33 1.57 -6.53 -30.82
C ALA A 33 2.22 -7.49 -31.83
N VAL A 34 3.17 -8.31 -31.38
CA VAL A 34 3.78 -9.37 -32.19
C VAL A 34 2.77 -10.47 -32.52
N PHE A 35 2.00 -10.94 -31.53
CA PHE A 35 0.99 -11.99 -31.76
C PHE A 35 -0.27 -11.47 -32.47
N SER A 36 -0.70 -10.25 -32.19
CA SER A 36 -1.98 -9.71 -32.63
C SER A 36 -1.98 -8.17 -32.72
N ARG A 37 -1.67 -7.66 -33.91
CA ARG A 37 -1.69 -6.20 -34.18
C ARG A 37 -3.05 -5.54 -33.95
N GLN A 38 -4.14 -6.29 -34.01
CA GLN A 38 -5.48 -5.77 -33.75
C GLN A 38 -5.72 -5.55 -32.24
N LEU A 39 -5.41 -6.55 -31.40
CA LEU A 39 -5.57 -6.42 -29.95
C LEU A 39 -4.64 -5.35 -29.38
N ALA A 40 -3.39 -5.29 -29.84
CA ALA A 40 -2.46 -4.26 -29.41
C ALA A 40 -2.95 -2.83 -29.75
N ARG A 41 -3.55 -2.63 -30.93
CA ARG A 41 -4.17 -1.35 -31.29
C ARG A 41 -5.38 -1.03 -30.41
N SER A 42 -6.22 -2.03 -30.10
CA SER A 42 -7.35 -1.85 -29.20
C SER A 42 -6.92 -1.52 -27.77
N ILE A 43 -5.87 -2.18 -27.25
CA ILE A 43 -5.28 -1.89 -25.93
C ILE A 43 -4.72 -0.46 -25.93
N TRP A 44 -3.94 -0.10 -26.94
CA TRP A 44 -3.37 1.24 -27.05
C TRP A 44 -4.46 2.32 -27.08
N ALA A 45 -5.48 2.16 -27.92
CA ALA A 45 -6.61 3.10 -28.00
C ALA A 45 -7.32 3.23 -26.64
N ARG A 46 -7.51 2.14 -25.89
CA ARG A 46 -8.10 2.18 -24.54
C ARG A 46 -7.22 2.91 -23.53
N VAL A 47 -5.90 2.81 -23.63
CA VAL A 47 -4.98 3.55 -22.76
C VAL A 47 -4.94 5.03 -23.14
N SER A 48 -4.80 5.33 -24.43
CA SER A 48 -4.62 6.70 -24.93
C SER A 48 -5.91 7.52 -24.94
N GLU A 49 -7.05 6.88 -25.17
CA GLU A 49 -8.35 7.54 -25.21
C GLU A 49 -9.17 7.26 -23.96
N GLY A 50 -8.72 6.44 -23.01
CA GLY A 50 -9.50 6.05 -21.84
C GLY A 50 -9.17 6.85 -20.59
N VAL A 51 -9.59 6.29 -19.45
CA VAL A 51 -9.37 6.87 -18.12
C VAL A 51 -7.95 6.63 -17.61
N LEU A 52 -7.22 5.72 -18.26
CA LEU A 52 -5.82 5.45 -17.95
C LEU A 52 -4.89 6.56 -18.45
N LEU A 53 -5.32 7.43 -19.39
CA LEU A 53 -4.45 8.46 -19.96
C LEU A 53 -3.91 9.43 -18.87
N PRO A 54 -4.75 10.02 -17.99
CA PRO A 54 -4.22 10.86 -16.90
C PRO A 54 -3.27 10.11 -15.96
N ILE A 55 -3.53 8.83 -15.68
CA ILE A 55 -2.64 7.97 -14.88
C ILE A 55 -1.32 7.72 -15.62
N SER A 56 -1.35 7.57 -16.94
CA SER A 56 -0.12 7.44 -17.74
C SER A 56 0.72 8.71 -17.70
N TYR A 57 0.10 9.91 -17.66
CA TYR A 57 0.83 11.16 -17.48
C TYR A 57 1.49 11.27 -16.11
N THR A 58 0.83 10.83 -15.04
CA THR A 58 1.46 10.79 -13.71
C THR A 58 2.63 9.80 -13.68
N LEU A 59 2.50 8.62 -14.30
CA LEU A 59 3.59 7.65 -14.41
C LEU A 59 4.79 8.19 -15.21
N VAL A 60 4.54 8.93 -16.30
CA VAL A 60 5.61 9.60 -17.06
C VAL A 60 6.30 10.66 -16.20
N ALA A 61 5.56 11.46 -15.43
CA ALA A 61 6.14 12.42 -14.51
C ALA A 61 7.02 11.75 -13.44
N LEU A 62 6.57 10.63 -12.86
CA LEU A 62 7.36 9.82 -11.94
C LEU A 62 8.62 9.25 -12.62
N ALA A 63 8.52 8.83 -13.88
CA ALA A 63 9.65 8.33 -14.63
C ALA A 63 10.72 9.40 -14.88
N VAL A 64 10.29 10.62 -15.21
CA VAL A 64 11.18 11.77 -15.36
C VAL A 64 11.87 12.08 -14.03
N ILE A 65 11.14 12.06 -12.91
CA ILE A 65 11.71 12.24 -11.56
C ILE A 65 12.74 11.14 -11.24
N ALA A 66 12.43 9.88 -11.55
CA ALA A 66 13.36 8.76 -11.34
C ALA A 66 14.69 8.99 -12.06
N VAL A 67 14.64 9.34 -13.35
CA VAL A 67 15.83 9.58 -14.18
C VAL A 67 16.62 10.79 -13.67
N ILE A 68 15.95 11.90 -13.36
CA ILE A 68 16.61 13.13 -12.90
C ILE A 68 17.27 12.94 -11.53
N ALA A 69 16.64 12.20 -10.61
CA ALA A 69 17.18 12.01 -9.27
C ALA A 69 18.29 10.93 -9.20
N THR A 70 18.35 10.01 -10.18
CA THR A 70 19.31 8.90 -10.20
C THR A 70 20.78 9.28 -9.93
N PRO A 71 21.35 10.38 -10.47
CA PRO A 71 22.76 10.73 -10.22
C PRO A 71 23.11 11.02 -8.76
N VAL A 72 22.12 11.30 -7.91
CA VAL A 72 22.30 11.63 -6.49
C VAL A 72 22.01 10.41 -5.59
N MET A 73 21.52 9.31 -6.16
CA MET A 73 20.96 8.16 -5.43
C MET A 73 21.88 6.94 -5.44
N PRO A 74 21.78 6.03 -4.44
CA PRO A 74 22.64 4.86 -4.32
C PRO A 74 22.21 3.72 -5.29
N LEU A 75 22.31 3.96 -6.60
CA LEU A 75 21.88 3.01 -7.64
C LEU A 75 22.69 1.71 -7.62
N ASP A 76 24.00 1.76 -7.36
CA ASP A 76 24.84 0.56 -7.32
C ASP A 76 24.41 -0.41 -6.20
N ARG A 77 24.11 0.14 -5.01
CA ARG A 77 23.62 -0.62 -3.86
C ARG A 77 22.23 -1.20 -4.09
N MET A 78 21.35 -0.45 -4.77
CA MET A 78 20.03 -0.95 -5.17
C MET A 78 20.18 -2.15 -6.12
N ILE A 79 21.03 -2.05 -7.15
CA ILE A 79 21.20 -3.11 -8.16
C ILE A 79 21.88 -4.34 -7.56
N SER A 80 22.90 -4.18 -6.71
CA SER A 80 23.53 -5.29 -6.00
C SER A 80 22.51 -6.02 -5.11
N SER A 81 21.73 -5.27 -4.34
CA SER A 81 20.66 -5.81 -3.48
C SER A 81 19.60 -6.55 -4.31
N LEU A 82 19.16 -5.98 -5.44
CA LEU A 82 18.15 -6.60 -6.30
C LEU A 82 18.59 -7.95 -6.88
N LYS A 83 19.88 -8.09 -7.26
CA LYS A 83 20.46 -9.35 -7.73
C LYS A 83 20.54 -10.42 -6.65
N ARG A 84 20.67 -10.00 -5.38
CA ARG A 84 20.79 -10.89 -4.22
C ARG A 84 19.44 -11.34 -3.66
N VAL A 85 18.33 -10.65 -3.93
CA VAL A 85 16.99 -11.00 -3.43
C VAL A 85 16.63 -12.51 -3.50
N PRO A 86 16.85 -13.25 -4.60
CA PRO A 86 16.47 -14.67 -4.64
C PRO A 86 17.44 -15.61 -3.89
N TYR A 87 18.59 -15.10 -3.44
CA TYR A 87 19.66 -15.89 -2.80
C TYR A 87 19.76 -15.66 -1.28
N VAL A 88 18.96 -14.73 -0.74
CA VAL A 88 19.03 -14.29 0.65
C VAL A 88 17.76 -14.73 1.39
N GLY A 89 17.92 -15.23 2.61
CA GLY A 89 16.82 -15.73 3.44
C GLY A 89 17.32 -16.44 4.70
N PRO A 90 16.41 -16.90 5.58
CA PRO A 90 16.80 -17.65 6.77
C PRO A 90 17.44 -18.98 6.37
N VAL A 91 18.73 -19.14 6.66
CA VAL A 91 19.44 -20.41 6.48
C VAL A 91 19.32 -21.20 7.77
N LYS A 92 18.45 -22.21 7.76
CA LYS A 92 18.26 -23.14 8.87
C LYS A 92 19.00 -24.43 8.58
N PHE A 93 19.78 -24.89 9.55
CA PHE A 93 20.39 -26.21 9.52
C PHE A 93 20.09 -26.95 10.81
N GLU A 94 19.82 -28.24 10.67
CA GLU A 94 19.66 -29.18 11.77
C GLU A 94 20.51 -30.40 11.41
N VAL A 95 21.59 -30.60 12.15
CA VAL A 95 22.59 -31.63 11.85
C VAL A 95 22.89 -32.39 13.12
N THR A 96 22.91 -33.72 13.01
CA THR A 96 23.36 -34.61 14.07
C THR A 96 24.86 -34.83 13.92
N VAL A 97 25.64 -34.27 14.84
CA VAL A 97 27.09 -34.45 14.88
C VAL A 97 27.39 -35.69 15.74
N PRO A 98 28.07 -36.73 15.21
CA PRO A 98 28.43 -37.90 16.00
C PRO A 98 29.34 -37.55 17.19
N ALA A 99 29.44 -38.46 18.15
CA ALA A 99 30.41 -38.35 19.25
C ALA A 99 31.85 -38.40 18.70
N ASP A 100 32.78 -37.74 19.39
CA ASP A 100 34.23 -37.75 19.09
C ASP A 100 34.54 -37.42 17.61
N THR A 101 33.90 -36.37 17.09
CA THR A 101 34.07 -35.95 15.69
C THR A 101 34.65 -34.54 15.62
N THR A 102 35.79 -34.42 14.94
CA THR A 102 36.45 -33.15 14.63
C THR A 102 36.08 -32.69 13.22
N ASP A 103 35.80 -31.40 13.05
CA ASP A 103 35.57 -30.74 11.75
C ASP A 103 34.46 -31.38 10.89
N PHE A 104 33.30 -31.66 11.51
CA PHE A 104 32.11 -32.06 10.77
C PHE A 104 31.60 -30.90 9.91
N GLU A 105 31.68 -31.04 8.59
CA GLU A 105 31.22 -30.03 7.64
C GLU A 105 29.68 -29.98 7.59
N VAL A 106 29.11 -28.81 7.87
CA VAL A 106 27.69 -28.55 7.64
C VAL A 106 27.53 -27.98 6.23
N GLY A 107 27.16 -28.85 5.30
CA GLY A 107 26.85 -28.45 3.93
C GLY A 107 25.63 -27.52 3.85
N GLY A 108 25.67 -26.55 2.93
CA GLY A 108 24.53 -25.68 2.62
C GLY A 108 24.43 -24.39 3.44
N VAL A 109 25.43 -24.09 4.27
CA VAL A 109 25.55 -22.82 5.00
C VAL A 109 26.58 -21.93 4.33
N ALA A 110 26.12 -21.06 3.42
CA ALA A 110 26.96 -20.05 2.79
C ALA A 110 26.25 -18.68 2.80
N PHE A 111 26.92 -17.65 3.29
CA PHE A 111 26.38 -16.29 3.35
C PHE A 111 27.49 -15.24 3.34
N ARG A 112 27.14 -14.02 2.89
CA ARG A 112 28.06 -12.88 2.92
C ARG A 112 28.02 -12.20 4.28
N MET A 113 29.17 -11.65 4.70
CA MET A 113 29.23 -10.91 5.96
C MET A 113 28.25 -9.73 5.96
N ASP A 114 28.13 -9.00 4.85
CA ASP A 114 27.29 -7.79 4.78
C ASP A 114 25.79 -8.08 4.85
N GLU A 115 25.39 -9.35 4.73
CA GLU A 115 24.00 -9.80 4.74
C GLU A 115 23.59 -10.41 6.08
N LEU A 116 24.53 -10.77 6.96
CA LEU A 116 24.21 -11.40 8.24
C LEU A 116 23.59 -10.39 9.23
N ARG A 117 22.32 -10.62 9.60
CA ARG A 117 21.57 -9.78 10.54
C ARG A 117 21.61 -10.32 11.96
N SER A 118 21.36 -11.60 12.13
CA SER A 118 21.43 -12.28 13.42
C SER A 118 21.68 -13.76 13.21
N TYR A 119 22.13 -14.44 14.26
CA TYR A 119 22.21 -15.89 14.24
C TYR A 119 21.92 -16.45 15.63
N SER A 120 21.30 -17.62 15.65
CA SER A 120 21.02 -18.38 16.85
C SER A 120 21.42 -19.82 16.64
N ILE A 121 22.21 -20.37 17.55
CA ILE A 121 22.68 -21.75 17.49
C ILE A 121 22.43 -22.40 18.85
N GLU A 122 21.84 -23.58 18.83
CA GLU A 122 21.48 -24.39 19.98
C GLU A 122 22.11 -25.78 19.82
N SER A 123 22.69 -26.28 20.89
CA SER A 123 23.19 -27.65 20.96
C SER A 123 22.94 -28.26 22.33
N GLU A 124 22.72 -29.57 22.39
CA GLU A 124 22.51 -30.32 23.64
C GLU A 124 23.83 -30.59 24.40
N GLN A 125 24.96 -30.50 23.72
CA GLN A 125 26.31 -30.76 24.25
C GLN A 125 27.24 -29.60 23.87
N ASP A 126 28.43 -29.57 24.45
CA ASP A 126 29.44 -28.56 24.13
C ASP A 126 29.94 -28.76 22.69
N VAL A 127 29.84 -27.72 21.86
CA VAL A 127 30.25 -27.74 20.44
C VAL A 127 31.06 -26.49 20.12
N ALA A 128 32.19 -26.69 19.43
CA ALA A 128 32.94 -25.61 18.81
C ALA A 128 32.54 -25.46 17.34
N LEU A 129 32.22 -24.23 16.93
CA LEU A 129 31.94 -23.86 15.54
C LEU A 129 33.10 -23.05 14.98
N ASN A 130 33.58 -23.43 13.80
CA ASN A 130 34.67 -22.76 13.08
C ASN A 130 34.33 -22.58 11.59
N ILE A 131 35.00 -21.62 10.93
CA ILE A 131 34.92 -21.40 9.46
C ILE A 131 36.07 -22.13 8.74
N GLU A 132 37.17 -22.39 9.44
CA GLU A 132 38.35 -23.07 8.91
C GLU A 132 38.54 -24.43 9.59
N VAL A 133 39.07 -25.39 8.85
CA VAL A 133 39.41 -26.75 9.32
C VAL A 133 40.58 -26.68 10.32
N GLU A 134 40.67 -27.65 11.24
CA GLU A 134 41.75 -27.84 12.22
C GLU A 134 41.82 -26.83 13.40
N LYS A 135 40.80 -25.97 13.59
CA LYS A 135 40.76 -25.05 14.75
C LYS A 135 40.17 -25.66 16.03
N GLY A 136 39.23 -26.60 15.89
CA GLY A 136 38.60 -27.33 17.00
C GLY A 136 38.21 -26.44 18.21
N PHE A 137 38.42 -26.95 19.43
CA PHE A 137 38.34 -26.17 20.68
C PHE A 137 39.63 -25.39 21.02
N THR A 138 40.65 -25.42 20.16
CA THR A 138 41.94 -24.75 20.41
C THR A 138 41.85 -23.25 20.15
N GLU A 139 41.17 -22.85 19.07
CA GLU A 139 40.80 -21.46 18.76
C GLU A 139 39.36 -21.40 18.22
N PRO A 140 38.34 -21.69 19.07
CA PRO A 140 36.97 -21.78 18.61
C PRO A 140 36.45 -20.38 18.25
N LEU A 141 35.92 -20.24 17.02
CA LEU A 141 35.26 -18.99 16.62
C LEU A 141 34.01 -18.74 17.47
N ILE A 142 33.25 -19.80 17.75
CA ILE A 142 32.13 -19.79 18.70
C ILE A 142 32.20 -21.08 19.51
N GLN A 143 32.15 -20.95 20.83
CA GLN A 143 31.95 -22.07 21.75
C GLN A 143 30.52 -22.03 22.28
N ILE A 144 29.77 -23.10 22.03
CA ILE A 144 28.39 -23.27 22.48
C ILE A 144 28.43 -24.29 23.61
N ASN A 145 27.94 -23.91 24.79
CA ASN A 145 27.82 -24.84 25.90
C ASN A 145 26.51 -25.63 25.77
N GLY A 146 26.53 -26.90 26.18
CA GLY A 146 25.39 -27.80 26.09
C GLY A 146 24.18 -27.27 26.86
N GLY A 147 23.04 -27.14 26.15
CA GLY A 147 21.78 -26.64 26.69
C GLY A 147 21.62 -25.13 26.67
N ASP A 148 22.64 -24.36 26.27
CA ASP A 148 22.57 -22.91 26.15
C ASP A 148 22.29 -22.47 24.70
N LEU A 149 21.44 -21.46 24.55
CA LEU A 149 21.18 -20.82 23.25
C LEU A 149 22.21 -19.72 23.00
N TYR A 150 23.11 -19.94 22.03
CA TYR A 150 24.02 -18.90 21.57
C TYR A 150 23.30 -18.00 20.56
N GLN A 151 22.96 -16.78 20.95
CA GLN A 151 22.25 -15.82 20.08
C GLN A 151 22.99 -14.50 19.96
N TRP A 152 23.33 -14.13 18.73
CA TRP A 152 23.88 -12.81 18.43
C TRP A 152 22.90 -11.98 17.60
N SER A 153 22.74 -10.72 18.00
CA SER A 153 22.05 -9.68 17.24
C SER A 153 22.75 -8.33 17.42
N PRO A 154 22.54 -7.35 16.52
CA PRO A 154 23.08 -6.01 16.65
C PRO A 154 22.63 -5.37 17.96
N GLY A 155 23.58 -5.03 18.84
CA GLY A 155 23.31 -4.50 20.18
C GLY A 155 23.26 -5.55 21.30
N SER A 156 23.48 -6.83 21.00
CA SER A 156 23.72 -7.86 22.02
C SER A 156 25.08 -7.66 22.71
N ASN A 157 25.24 -8.24 23.91
CA ASN A 157 26.50 -8.19 24.65
C ASN A 157 27.62 -9.07 24.05
N LEU A 158 27.29 -9.89 23.04
CA LEU A 158 28.23 -10.76 22.37
C LEU A 158 28.88 -10.02 21.19
N ALA A 159 30.18 -10.19 21.03
CA ALA A 159 30.89 -9.73 19.85
C ALA A 159 30.41 -10.50 18.62
N ARG A 160 30.42 -9.85 17.46
CA ARG A 160 30.10 -10.48 16.19
C ARG A 160 31.21 -11.47 15.84
N ALA A 161 30.89 -12.76 15.75
CA ALA A 161 31.90 -13.79 15.48
C ALA A 161 32.28 -13.90 13.99
N PHE A 162 31.33 -13.69 13.07
CA PHE A 162 31.58 -13.78 11.62
C PHE A 162 32.02 -12.43 11.05
N GLU A 163 33.32 -12.31 10.75
CA GLU A 163 33.96 -11.11 10.17
C GLU A 163 34.29 -11.25 8.67
N THR A 164 34.14 -12.45 8.10
CA THR A 164 34.43 -12.76 6.70
C THR A 164 33.25 -13.48 6.04
N ASP A 165 33.27 -13.54 4.71
CA ASP A 165 32.30 -14.34 3.96
C ASP A 165 32.46 -15.82 4.32
N VAL A 166 31.33 -16.50 4.54
CA VAL A 166 31.28 -17.89 4.98
C VAL A 166 30.83 -18.76 3.82
N GLU A 167 31.64 -19.73 3.43
CA GLU A 167 31.32 -20.73 2.40
C GLU A 167 30.86 -22.07 3.01
N GLY A 168 31.24 -22.33 4.25
CA GLY A 168 30.88 -23.51 5.03
C GLY A 168 31.22 -23.31 6.51
N ILE A 169 30.59 -24.10 7.38
CA ILE A 169 30.89 -24.14 8.81
C ILE A 169 31.30 -25.55 9.21
N PHE A 170 32.25 -25.65 10.14
CA PHE A 170 32.76 -26.88 10.70
C PHE A 170 32.38 -26.97 12.17
N LEU A 171 31.78 -28.08 12.57
CA LEU A 171 31.38 -28.36 13.94
C LEU A 171 32.30 -29.43 14.54
N THR A 172 32.81 -29.18 15.73
CA THR A 172 33.61 -30.15 16.50
C THR A 172 32.86 -30.54 17.76
N ASN A 173 32.64 -31.84 17.94
CA ASN A 173 32.02 -32.43 19.12
C ASN A 173 33.03 -33.40 19.77
N GLU A 174 33.65 -32.98 20.87
CA GLU A 174 34.55 -33.81 21.68
C GLU A 174 33.80 -34.60 22.77
N SER A 175 32.46 -34.53 22.80
CA SER A 175 31.65 -35.25 23.79
C SER A 175 31.47 -36.73 23.44
N ASP A 176 31.26 -37.55 24.47
CA ASP A 176 31.01 -39.00 24.35
C ASP A 176 29.62 -39.35 23.77
N LEU A 177 28.76 -38.35 23.56
CA LEU A 177 27.39 -38.51 23.07
C LEU A 177 27.20 -37.75 21.74
N PRO A 178 26.40 -38.29 20.79
CA PRO A 178 26.01 -37.54 19.61
C PRO A 178 25.12 -36.36 20.02
N THR A 179 25.29 -35.22 19.35
CA THR A 179 24.52 -33.99 19.64
C THR A 179 23.80 -33.49 18.41
N VAL A 180 22.58 -32.98 18.60
CA VAL A 180 21.84 -32.28 17.55
C VAL A 180 22.16 -30.80 17.65
N VAL A 181 22.74 -30.24 16.59
CA VAL A 181 22.99 -28.81 16.48
C VAL A 181 21.94 -28.21 15.56
N LYS A 182 21.20 -27.24 16.10
CA LYS A 182 20.21 -26.44 15.37
C LYS A 182 20.74 -25.03 15.27
N GLY A 183 20.89 -24.53 14.05
CA GLY A 183 21.24 -23.14 13.85
C GLY A 183 20.36 -22.46 12.83
N THR A 184 20.08 -21.19 13.09
CA THR A 184 19.36 -20.31 12.20
C THR A 184 20.24 -19.08 11.98
N PHE A 185 20.66 -18.87 10.73
CA PHE A 185 21.29 -17.63 10.29
C PHE A 185 20.24 -16.78 9.57
N GLU A 186 19.92 -15.62 10.13
CA GLU A 186 19.06 -14.65 9.48
C GLU A 186 19.93 -13.75 8.60
N THR A 187 19.80 -13.92 7.29
CA THR A 187 20.49 -13.09 6.29
C THR A 187 19.49 -12.21 5.57
N GLU A 188 19.86 -10.95 5.31
CA GLU A 188 19.01 -9.97 4.64
C GLU A 188 19.85 -9.13 3.65
N ILE A 189 19.21 -8.63 2.60
CA ILE A 189 19.84 -7.76 1.60
C ILE A 189 20.29 -6.43 2.23
N GLU A 190 21.34 -5.83 1.69
CA GLU A 190 21.90 -4.53 2.14
C GLU A 190 20.83 -3.43 2.19
N MET A 191 19.90 -3.43 1.22
CA MET A 191 18.78 -2.50 1.11
C MET A 191 17.43 -3.26 1.08
N PRO A 192 16.82 -3.60 2.25
CA PRO A 192 15.55 -4.32 2.32
C PRO A 192 14.40 -3.58 1.62
N GLU A 193 14.51 -2.26 1.51
CA GLU A 193 13.53 -1.37 0.86
C GLU A 193 13.31 -1.70 -0.63
N VAL A 194 14.24 -2.43 -1.25
CA VAL A 194 14.11 -2.92 -2.63
C VAL A 194 12.91 -3.86 -2.81
N HIS A 195 12.39 -4.49 -1.76
CA HIS A 195 11.16 -5.28 -1.85
C HIS A 195 9.95 -4.46 -2.31
N ASP A 196 9.83 -3.21 -1.87
CA ASP A 196 8.72 -2.34 -2.25
C ASP A 196 8.80 -1.87 -3.71
N LEU A 197 9.98 -1.96 -4.33
CA LEU A 197 10.14 -1.78 -5.78
C LEU A 197 9.28 -2.77 -6.57
N LYS A 198 9.21 -4.03 -6.11
CA LYS A 198 8.41 -5.07 -6.75
C LYS A 198 6.93 -4.82 -6.51
N VAL A 199 6.55 -4.45 -5.29
CA VAL A 199 5.16 -4.19 -4.91
C VAL A 199 4.59 -3.01 -5.71
N THR A 200 5.35 -1.92 -5.85
CA THR A 200 4.96 -0.76 -6.66
C THR A 200 4.84 -1.10 -8.14
N ALA A 201 5.80 -1.82 -8.71
CA ALA A 201 5.75 -2.26 -10.11
C ALA A 201 4.53 -3.15 -10.38
N ILE A 202 4.25 -4.12 -9.50
CA ILE A 202 3.09 -5.00 -9.57
C ILE A 202 1.79 -4.19 -9.43
N SER A 203 1.75 -3.21 -8.53
CA SER A 203 0.57 -2.36 -8.33
C SER A 203 0.22 -1.55 -9.59
N VAL A 204 1.22 -0.94 -10.24
CA VAL A 204 1.04 -0.23 -11.52
C VAL A 204 0.49 -1.16 -12.60
N VAL A 205 1.11 -2.35 -12.75
CA VAL A 205 0.65 -3.35 -13.70
C VAL A 205 -0.78 -3.80 -13.39
N ALA A 206 -1.09 -4.05 -12.11
CA ALA A 206 -2.39 -4.51 -11.66
C ALA A 206 -3.50 -3.51 -11.99
N VAL A 207 -3.29 -2.20 -11.80
CA VAL A 207 -4.29 -1.17 -12.15
C VAL A 207 -4.68 -1.24 -13.63
N TYR A 208 -3.69 -1.39 -14.53
CA TYR A 208 -3.93 -1.49 -15.96
C TYR A 208 -4.59 -2.83 -16.34
N LEU A 209 -4.15 -3.94 -15.74
CA LEU A 209 -4.74 -5.25 -15.99
C LEU A 209 -6.18 -5.34 -15.48
N ILE A 210 -6.47 -4.80 -14.29
CA ILE A 210 -7.83 -4.73 -13.73
C ILE A 210 -8.73 -3.90 -14.64
N TYR A 211 -8.26 -2.74 -15.13
CA TYR A 211 -9.02 -1.97 -16.12
C TYR A 211 -9.33 -2.78 -17.37
N MET A 212 -8.31 -3.44 -17.95
CA MET A 212 -8.48 -4.26 -19.16
C MET A 212 -9.42 -5.45 -18.93
N LEU A 213 -9.35 -6.07 -17.76
CA LEU A 213 -10.22 -7.17 -17.34
C LEU A 213 -11.68 -6.69 -17.19
N ILE A 214 -11.92 -5.54 -16.58
CA ILE A 214 -13.26 -4.93 -16.49
C ILE A 214 -13.80 -4.63 -17.90
N CYS A 215 -12.98 -4.05 -18.77
CA CYS A 215 -13.35 -3.80 -20.16
C CYS A 215 -13.68 -5.09 -20.95
N GLY A 216 -13.00 -6.19 -20.63
CA GLY A 216 -13.21 -7.50 -21.25
C GLY A 216 -14.47 -8.21 -20.76
N LEU A 217 -14.69 -8.24 -19.45
CA LEU A 217 -15.83 -8.92 -18.82
C LEU A 217 -17.17 -8.21 -19.06
N ALA A 218 -17.18 -6.87 -19.07
CA ALA A 218 -18.39 -6.07 -19.17
C ALA A 218 -18.26 -4.93 -20.19
N PRO A 219 -18.19 -5.23 -21.51
CA PRO A 219 -17.86 -4.24 -22.53
C PRO A 219 -18.88 -3.09 -22.63
N ARG A 220 -20.18 -3.37 -22.50
CA ARG A 220 -21.24 -2.34 -22.57
C ARG A 220 -21.19 -1.38 -21.38
N ALA A 221 -21.02 -1.91 -20.17
CA ALA A 221 -20.89 -1.10 -18.95
C ALA A 221 -19.59 -0.29 -18.96
N SER A 222 -18.49 -0.87 -19.46
CA SER A 222 -17.20 -0.20 -19.57
C SER A 222 -17.23 1.03 -20.48
N ILE A 223 -17.96 0.98 -21.60
CA ILE A 223 -18.12 2.16 -22.48
C ILE A 223 -18.76 3.33 -21.71
N ILE A 224 -19.82 3.05 -20.95
CA ILE A 224 -20.49 4.06 -20.11
C ILE A 224 -19.54 4.56 -19.02
N ALA A 225 -18.83 3.65 -18.35
CA ALA A 225 -17.85 3.99 -17.33
C ALA A 225 -16.77 4.94 -17.85
N THR A 226 -16.22 4.68 -19.05
CA THR A 226 -15.21 5.56 -19.64
C THR A 226 -15.74 6.94 -20.01
N ALA A 227 -16.99 7.03 -20.47
CA ALA A 227 -17.63 8.31 -20.76
C ALA A 227 -17.86 9.12 -19.47
N THR A 228 -18.43 8.50 -18.45
CA THR A 228 -18.69 9.13 -17.14
C THR A 228 -17.40 9.56 -16.44
N ALA A 229 -16.36 8.73 -16.49
CA ALA A 229 -15.06 9.07 -15.91
C ALA A 229 -14.40 10.27 -16.62
N LYS A 230 -14.46 10.34 -17.95
CA LYS A 230 -13.95 11.49 -18.70
C LYS A 230 -14.71 12.77 -18.35
N GLU A 231 -16.03 12.67 -18.31
CA GLU A 231 -16.89 13.77 -17.92
C GLU A 231 -16.49 14.26 -16.52
N ALA A 232 -16.41 13.37 -15.54
CA ALA A 232 -16.03 13.68 -14.16
C ALA A 232 -14.65 14.36 -14.05
N VAL A 233 -13.62 13.85 -14.73
CA VAL A 233 -12.26 14.44 -14.72
C VAL A 233 -12.25 15.82 -15.40
N SER A 234 -13.11 16.04 -16.39
CA SER A 234 -13.23 17.31 -17.09
C SER A 234 -14.03 18.37 -16.33
N GLN A 235 -14.77 17.99 -15.28
CA GLN A 235 -15.53 18.93 -14.48
C GLN A 235 -14.59 19.87 -13.70
N PRO A 236 -14.90 21.18 -13.63
CA PRO A 236 -14.08 22.15 -12.89
C PRO A 236 -13.88 21.78 -11.42
N LEU A 237 -14.88 21.12 -10.79
CA LEU A 237 -14.81 20.70 -9.39
C LEU A 237 -13.66 19.71 -9.16
N PHE A 238 -13.41 18.77 -10.07
CA PHE A 238 -12.33 17.79 -9.93
C PHE A 238 -10.97 18.49 -9.87
N VAL A 239 -10.72 19.41 -10.80
CA VAL A 239 -9.48 20.19 -10.86
C VAL A 239 -9.36 21.10 -9.63
N LEU A 240 -10.44 21.78 -9.25
CA LEU A 240 -10.48 22.66 -8.07
C LEU A 240 -10.12 21.90 -6.80
N LEU A 241 -10.77 20.78 -6.52
CA LEU A 241 -10.52 19.98 -5.32
C LEU A 241 -9.12 19.35 -5.33
N THR A 242 -8.60 18.98 -6.51
CA THR A 242 -7.22 18.51 -6.65
C THR A 242 -6.22 19.62 -6.29
N ILE A 243 -6.41 20.83 -6.82
CA ILE A 243 -5.53 21.98 -6.50
C ILE A 243 -5.62 22.32 -5.00
N VAL A 244 -6.82 22.38 -4.44
CA VAL A 244 -7.02 22.61 -3.00
C VAL A 244 -6.32 21.55 -2.17
N GLY A 245 -6.43 20.27 -2.56
CA GLY A 245 -5.73 19.17 -1.91
C GLY A 245 -4.21 19.32 -1.96
N VAL A 246 -3.64 19.63 -3.12
CA VAL A 246 -2.18 19.86 -3.26
C VAL A 246 -1.73 21.03 -2.38
N VAL A 247 -2.45 22.15 -2.40
CA VAL A 247 -2.13 23.32 -1.59
C VAL A 247 -2.23 23.01 -0.09
N ALA A 248 -3.27 22.30 0.35
CA ALA A 248 -3.45 21.91 1.74
C ALA A 248 -2.33 20.99 2.23
N LEU A 249 -1.97 19.96 1.44
CA LEU A 249 -0.88 19.03 1.78
C LEU A 249 0.48 19.74 1.90
N ILE A 250 0.77 20.70 1.02
CA ILE A 250 1.98 21.52 1.11
C ILE A 250 1.92 22.44 2.34
N ALA A 251 0.77 23.03 2.63
CA ALA A 251 0.60 23.91 3.79
C ALA A 251 0.83 23.16 5.11
N TYR A 252 0.41 21.89 5.22
CA TYR A 252 0.61 21.06 6.41
C TYR A 252 2.08 20.86 6.79
N ILE A 253 3.03 21.01 5.86
CA ILE A 253 4.46 20.97 6.19
C ILE A 253 4.84 22.08 7.16
N TYR A 254 4.28 23.28 6.97
CA TYR A 254 4.68 24.50 7.67
C TYR A 254 3.80 24.85 8.86
N ILE A 255 2.65 24.17 9.01
CA ILE A 255 1.73 24.42 10.13
C ILE A 255 2.32 23.77 11.39
N PRO A 256 2.59 24.54 12.46
CA PRO A 256 2.97 23.97 13.74
C PRO A 256 1.73 23.32 14.38
N TYR A 257 1.79 22.03 14.64
CA TYR A 257 0.71 21.32 15.32
C TYR A 257 0.72 21.53 16.84
N ASN A 258 1.74 22.23 17.36
CA ASN A 258 1.98 22.43 18.80
C ASN A 258 1.94 21.11 19.59
N THR A 259 2.40 20.03 18.96
CA THR A 259 2.57 18.74 19.63
C THR A 259 4.00 18.60 20.09
N PHE A 260 4.22 17.95 21.24
CA PHE A 260 5.57 17.74 21.81
C PHE A 260 6.34 16.67 21.03
N GLY A 261 6.59 16.89 19.74
CA GLY A 261 7.38 16.01 18.86
C GLY A 261 6.57 14.98 18.06
N GLU A 262 5.23 15.11 17.98
CA GLU A 262 4.36 14.23 17.18
C GLU A 262 3.87 14.89 15.87
N ASP A 263 4.55 15.92 15.39
CA ASP A 263 4.10 16.72 14.24
C ASP A 263 4.01 15.91 12.95
N VAL A 264 4.92 14.95 12.74
CA VAL A 264 4.87 14.03 11.58
C VAL A 264 3.59 13.19 11.61
N LYS A 265 3.18 12.70 12.79
CA LYS A 265 1.96 11.92 12.98
C LYS A 265 0.71 12.76 12.70
N MET A 266 0.66 14.00 13.20
CA MET A 266 -0.46 14.91 12.94
C MET A 266 -0.60 15.27 11.46
N LEU A 267 0.53 15.45 10.76
CA LEU A 267 0.54 15.63 9.31
C LEU A 267 -0.01 14.40 8.59
N LYS A 268 0.39 13.19 9.02
CA LYS A 268 -0.12 11.93 8.43
C LYS A 268 -1.63 11.83 8.55
N THR A 269 -2.17 12.01 9.76
CA THR A 269 -3.62 12.02 10.02
C THR A 269 -4.34 13.08 9.17
N SER A 270 -3.86 14.33 9.22
CA SER A 270 -4.50 15.45 8.51
C SER A 270 -4.49 15.24 6.99
N GLY A 271 -3.38 14.77 6.44
CA GLY A 271 -3.23 14.52 5.00
C GLY A 271 -4.10 13.37 4.50
N MET A 272 -4.15 12.24 5.21
CA MET A 272 -5.03 11.12 4.87
C MET A 272 -6.51 11.54 4.89
N THR A 273 -6.93 12.21 5.96
CA THR A 273 -8.31 12.69 6.09
C THR A 273 -8.66 13.72 5.01
N THR A 274 -7.73 14.61 4.65
CA THR A 274 -7.95 15.59 3.57
C THR A 274 -8.16 14.91 2.22
N ILE A 275 -7.29 13.97 1.83
CA ILE A 275 -7.42 13.24 0.56
C ILE A 275 -8.75 12.49 0.52
N LYS A 276 -9.08 11.80 1.61
CA LYS A 276 -10.31 11.03 1.76
C LYS A 276 -11.56 11.88 1.58
N VAL A 277 -11.66 13.00 2.31
CA VAL A 277 -12.81 13.90 2.26
C VAL A 277 -12.96 14.52 0.88
N LEU A 278 -11.88 14.99 0.26
CA LEU A 278 -11.91 15.55 -1.10
C LEU A 278 -12.37 14.53 -2.14
N ALA A 279 -11.86 13.29 -2.04
CA ALA A 279 -12.26 12.21 -2.93
C ALA A 279 -13.73 11.80 -2.76
N ILE A 280 -14.24 11.77 -1.52
CA ILE A 280 -15.66 11.56 -1.24
C ILE A 280 -16.49 12.70 -1.84
N LEU A 281 -16.09 13.97 -1.67
CA LEU A 281 -16.83 15.09 -2.26
C LEU A 281 -16.91 14.99 -3.79
N VAL A 282 -15.82 14.62 -4.47
CA VAL A 282 -15.83 14.33 -5.92
C VAL A 282 -16.79 13.18 -6.22
N ALA A 283 -16.75 12.10 -5.45
CA ALA A 283 -17.60 10.93 -5.64
C ALA A 283 -19.09 11.29 -5.55
N LEU A 284 -19.48 12.00 -4.49
CA LEU A 284 -20.88 12.39 -4.24
C LEU A 284 -21.39 13.37 -5.30
N TRP A 285 -20.55 14.34 -5.69
CA TRP A 285 -20.89 15.28 -6.76
C TRP A 285 -21.05 14.57 -8.10
N THR A 286 -20.07 13.73 -8.48
CA THR A 286 -20.09 13.01 -9.75
C THR A 286 -21.27 12.05 -9.80
N ALA A 287 -21.59 11.35 -8.71
CA ALA A 287 -22.78 10.50 -8.63
C ALA A 287 -24.06 11.30 -8.84
N SER A 288 -24.17 12.47 -8.21
CA SER A 288 -25.35 13.33 -8.34
C SER A 288 -25.55 13.83 -9.76
N VAL A 289 -24.52 14.42 -10.39
CA VAL A 289 -24.63 14.96 -11.75
C VAL A 289 -24.79 13.85 -12.78
N SER A 290 -23.98 12.80 -12.71
CA SER A 290 -23.98 11.76 -13.73
C SER A 290 -25.16 10.79 -13.64
N VAL A 291 -25.83 10.70 -12.48
CA VAL A 291 -26.98 9.80 -12.28
C VAL A 291 -28.26 10.60 -12.13
N SER A 292 -28.33 11.52 -11.16
CA SER A 292 -29.57 12.24 -10.86
C SER A 292 -29.98 13.18 -11.99
N ASP A 293 -29.07 14.05 -12.45
CA ASP A 293 -29.39 15.02 -13.51
C ASP A 293 -29.67 14.34 -14.85
N GLU A 294 -29.02 13.21 -15.16
CA GLU A 294 -29.32 12.45 -16.38
C GLU A 294 -30.68 11.75 -16.32
N ILE A 295 -31.11 11.29 -15.14
CA ILE A 295 -32.40 10.66 -14.97
C ILE A 295 -33.51 11.72 -14.97
N GLU A 296 -33.36 12.84 -14.25
CA GLU A 296 -34.33 13.93 -14.20
C GLU A 296 -34.41 14.68 -15.54
N GLY A 297 -33.26 14.93 -16.17
CA GLY A 297 -33.13 15.60 -17.47
C GLY A 297 -33.57 14.74 -18.66
N ARG A 298 -34.06 13.51 -18.42
CA ARG A 298 -34.52 12.55 -19.45
C ARG A 298 -33.45 12.15 -20.47
N THR A 299 -32.18 12.53 -20.28
CA THR A 299 -31.09 12.14 -21.17
C THR A 299 -30.74 10.66 -21.01
N ALA A 300 -31.01 10.05 -19.85
CA ALA A 300 -30.90 8.61 -19.63
C ALA A 300 -31.73 7.78 -20.64
N LEU A 301 -32.90 8.26 -21.06
CA LEU A 301 -33.73 7.58 -22.07
C LEU A 301 -33.03 7.46 -23.43
N THR A 302 -32.24 8.46 -23.80
CA THR A 302 -31.51 8.44 -25.08
C THR A 302 -30.43 7.36 -25.08
N VAL A 303 -29.79 7.10 -23.94
CA VAL A 303 -28.81 6.04 -23.78
C VAL A 303 -29.48 4.67 -23.74
N LEU A 304 -30.63 4.56 -23.06
CA LEU A 304 -31.42 3.33 -22.98
C LEU A 304 -32.15 2.97 -24.30
N SER A 305 -32.22 3.90 -25.26
CA SER A 305 -32.71 3.62 -26.63
C SER A 305 -31.75 2.74 -27.44
N LYS A 306 -30.47 2.68 -27.02
CA LYS A 306 -29.48 1.72 -27.52
C LYS A 306 -29.61 0.39 -26.75
N PRO A 307 -29.06 -0.75 -27.24
CA PRO A 307 -29.19 -2.05 -26.57
C PRO A 307 -28.36 -2.17 -25.28
N VAL A 308 -28.62 -1.27 -24.32
CA VAL A 308 -27.99 -1.16 -23.01
C VAL A 308 -29.08 -1.35 -21.96
N GLY A 309 -28.95 -2.39 -21.14
CA GLY A 309 -29.92 -2.65 -20.08
C GLY A 309 -29.76 -1.69 -18.90
N ARG A 310 -30.82 -1.47 -18.12
CA ARG A 310 -30.82 -0.67 -16.89
C ARG A 310 -29.69 -1.06 -15.92
N ARG A 311 -29.43 -2.36 -15.76
CA ARG A 311 -28.35 -2.89 -14.92
C ARG A 311 -26.95 -2.48 -15.39
N GLN A 312 -26.73 -2.51 -16.70
CA GLN A 312 -25.45 -2.12 -17.31
C GLN A 312 -25.22 -0.61 -17.19
N PHE A 313 -26.29 0.18 -17.25
CA PHE A 313 -26.24 1.63 -17.06
C PHE A 313 -25.73 2.00 -15.65
N ILE A 314 -26.37 1.51 -14.58
CA ILE A 314 -25.97 1.87 -13.21
C ILE A 314 -24.59 1.30 -12.86
N MET A 315 -24.29 0.03 -13.21
CA MET A 315 -22.96 -0.55 -12.97
C MET A 315 -21.86 0.22 -13.69
N GLY A 316 -22.12 0.63 -14.94
CA GLY A 316 -21.21 1.47 -15.72
C GLY A 316 -20.97 2.83 -15.07
N LYS A 317 -22.03 3.49 -14.58
CA LYS A 317 -21.93 4.78 -13.87
C LYS A 317 -21.09 4.66 -12.60
N PHE A 318 -21.36 3.68 -11.75
CA PHE A 318 -20.58 3.42 -10.55
C PHE A 318 -19.09 3.17 -10.87
N MET A 319 -18.79 2.25 -11.80
CA MET A 319 -17.41 2.00 -12.22
C MET A 319 -16.75 3.25 -12.80
N GLY A 320 -17.50 4.08 -13.53
CA GLY A 320 -17.04 5.36 -14.08
C GLY A 320 -16.70 6.38 -13.01
N ILE A 321 -17.38 6.37 -11.86
CA ILE A 321 -17.10 7.27 -10.72
C ILE A 321 -15.88 6.81 -9.92
N VAL A 322 -15.64 5.50 -9.84
CA VAL A 322 -14.47 4.93 -9.13
C VAL A 322 -13.14 5.36 -9.76
N TRP A 323 -13.07 5.54 -11.09
CA TRP A 323 -11.82 5.90 -11.76
C TRP A 323 -11.32 7.33 -11.46
N PRO A 324 -12.14 8.40 -11.51
CA PRO A 324 -11.76 9.73 -11.04
C PRO A 324 -11.31 9.74 -9.59
N ILE A 325 -11.97 8.96 -8.72
CA ILE A 325 -11.55 8.79 -7.31
C ILE A 325 -10.14 8.21 -7.27
N LEU A 326 -9.89 7.09 -7.97
CA LEU A 326 -8.55 6.49 -8.05
C LEU A 326 -7.51 7.47 -8.56
N LEU A 327 -7.81 8.24 -9.62
CA LEU A 327 -6.91 9.24 -10.18
C LEU A 327 -6.57 10.33 -9.14
N MET A 328 -7.55 10.82 -8.39
CA MET A 328 -7.32 11.79 -7.32
C MET A 328 -6.43 11.21 -6.20
N PHE A 329 -6.66 9.95 -5.81
CA PHE A 329 -5.79 9.25 -4.85
C PHE A 329 -4.37 9.06 -5.38
N VAL A 330 -4.18 8.77 -6.67
CA VAL A 330 -2.85 8.68 -7.28
C VAL A 330 -2.14 10.03 -7.25
N ILE A 331 -2.81 11.10 -7.69
CA ILE A 331 -2.21 12.45 -7.76
C ILE A 331 -1.89 12.97 -6.35
N LEU A 332 -2.89 13.01 -5.46
CA LEU A 332 -2.72 13.54 -4.11
C LEU A 332 -1.89 12.60 -3.24
N GLY A 333 -1.97 11.29 -3.45
CA GLY A 333 -1.14 10.30 -2.75
C GLY A 333 0.34 10.50 -3.04
N ILE A 334 0.73 10.68 -4.31
CA ILE A 334 2.12 11.00 -4.66
C ILE A 334 2.58 12.28 -3.95
N VAL A 335 1.78 13.36 -4.03
CA VAL A 335 2.11 14.63 -3.34
C VAL A 335 2.22 14.42 -1.84
N PHE A 336 1.34 13.62 -1.24
CA PHE A 336 1.36 13.35 0.18
C PHE A 336 2.61 12.58 0.63
N LEU A 337 3.01 11.54 -0.11
CA LEU A 337 4.26 10.81 0.14
C LEU A 337 5.48 11.74 0.04
N LEU A 338 5.48 12.68 -0.92
CA LEU A 338 6.50 13.74 -1.03
C LEU A 338 6.53 14.62 0.24
N THR A 339 5.35 15.12 0.65
CA THR A 339 5.24 16.05 1.79
C THR A 339 5.64 15.41 3.11
N VAL A 340 5.34 14.13 3.32
CA VAL A 340 5.71 13.40 4.55
C VAL A 340 7.22 13.21 4.60
N SER A 341 7.82 12.72 3.51
CA SER A 341 9.27 12.50 3.46
C SER A 341 10.03 13.81 3.75
N TYR A 342 9.55 14.92 3.19
CA TYR A 342 10.14 16.23 3.45
C TYR A 342 9.90 16.73 4.88
N LYS A 343 8.71 16.50 5.47
CA LYS A 343 8.40 16.94 6.85
C LYS A 343 9.32 16.29 7.88
N VAL A 344 9.72 15.03 7.70
CA VAL A 344 10.65 14.35 8.63
C VAL A 344 11.98 15.10 8.73
N VAL A 345 12.54 15.51 7.59
CA VAL A 345 13.79 16.30 7.55
C VAL A 345 13.58 17.72 8.07
N TYR A 346 12.43 18.34 7.75
CA TYR A 346 12.09 19.66 8.23
C TYR A 346 11.95 19.71 9.76
N ASP A 347 11.28 18.73 10.35
CA ASP A 347 11.05 18.64 11.79
C ASP A 347 12.34 18.42 12.59
N ALA A 348 13.21 17.54 12.09
CA ALA A 348 14.53 17.31 12.67
C ALA A 348 15.39 18.59 12.66
N ARG A 349 15.28 19.40 11.59
CA ARG A 349 15.98 20.68 11.46
C ARG A 349 15.48 21.71 12.45
N GLU A 350 14.17 21.90 12.55
CA GLU A 350 13.58 22.88 13.49
C GLU A 350 13.82 22.47 14.95
N SER A 351 13.77 21.17 15.25
CA SER A 351 14.02 20.64 16.59
C SER A 351 15.50 20.55 16.97
N SER A 352 16.43 20.97 16.09
CA SER A 352 17.89 20.80 16.29
C SER A 352 18.32 19.36 16.62
N LYS A 353 17.59 18.37 16.09
CA LYS A 353 17.92 16.94 16.23
C LYS A 353 19.01 16.56 15.22
N THR A 354 19.63 15.40 15.42
CA THR A 354 20.54 14.81 14.41
C THR A 354 19.79 14.64 13.09
N ALA A 355 20.47 14.88 11.97
CA ALA A 355 19.87 14.69 10.66
C ALA A 355 19.40 13.23 10.53
N PRO A 356 18.13 12.99 10.16
CA PRO A 356 17.59 11.64 10.05
C PRO A 356 18.29 10.91 8.91
N ILE A 357 18.37 9.59 9.03
CA ILE A 357 18.87 8.74 7.95
C ILE A 357 17.71 8.51 6.96
N TRP A 358 18.01 8.32 5.67
CA TRP A 358 16.99 8.17 4.63
C TRP A 358 16.04 6.98 4.87
N GLN A 359 16.49 5.94 5.58
CA GLN A 359 15.65 4.80 6.00
C GLN A 359 14.55 5.23 6.97
N GLU A 360 14.79 6.20 7.85
CA GLU A 360 13.76 6.71 8.76
C GLU A 360 12.65 7.44 7.97
N CYS A 361 13.05 8.23 6.97
CA CYS A 361 12.09 8.85 6.04
C CYS A 361 11.30 7.78 5.27
N TYR A 362 11.96 6.71 4.83
CA TYR A 362 11.31 5.61 4.13
C TYR A 362 10.25 4.90 4.97
N LEU A 363 10.57 4.56 6.22
CA LEU A 363 9.63 3.89 7.12
C LEU A 363 8.34 4.69 7.33
N GLU A 364 8.46 6.01 7.47
CA GLU A 364 7.29 6.90 7.61
C GLU A 364 6.46 6.97 6.32
N VAL A 365 7.09 6.95 5.14
CA VAL A 365 6.41 6.95 3.83
C VAL A 365 5.66 5.64 3.59
N VAL A 366 6.27 4.48 3.84
CA VAL A 366 5.65 3.17 3.57
C VAL A 366 4.45 2.91 4.47
N ARG A 367 4.50 3.34 5.74
CA ARG A 367 3.39 3.18 6.70
C ARG A 367 2.10 3.87 6.27
N ILE A 368 2.17 4.88 5.41
CA ILE A 368 1.01 5.61 4.92
C ILE A 368 0.26 4.85 3.82
N VAL A 369 0.96 4.02 3.04
CA VAL A 369 0.39 3.37 1.84
C VAL A 369 -0.84 2.51 2.19
N PRO A 370 -0.84 1.66 3.24
CA PRO A 370 -2.05 0.95 3.68
C PRO A 370 -3.20 1.88 4.06
N GLY A 371 -2.90 3.02 4.69
CA GLY A 371 -3.92 4.03 5.07
C GLY A 371 -4.58 4.68 3.86
N LEU A 372 -3.80 5.00 2.82
CA LEU A 372 -4.33 5.51 1.56
C LEU A 372 -5.23 4.47 0.85
N VAL A 373 -4.87 3.19 0.90
CA VAL A 373 -5.70 2.11 0.34
C VAL A 373 -7.04 1.99 1.08
N LEU A 374 -7.03 2.05 2.41
CA LEU A 374 -8.25 2.00 3.22
C LEU A 374 -9.13 3.24 2.99
N ALA A 375 -8.53 4.43 2.94
CA ALA A 375 -9.24 5.66 2.61
C ALA A 375 -9.86 5.62 1.20
N PHE A 376 -9.20 4.98 0.23
CA PHE A 376 -9.76 4.73 -1.10
C PHE A 376 -10.97 3.81 -1.04
N PHE A 377 -10.91 2.72 -0.27
CA PHE A 377 -12.07 1.82 -0.09
C PHE A 377 -13.25 2.53 0.56
N GLU A 378 -13.01 3.38 1.55
CA GLU A 378 -14.04 4.20 2.16
C GLU A 378 -14.72 5.13 1.13
N ALA A 379 -13.93 5.81 0.30
CA ALA A 379 -14.45 6.66 -0.77
C ALA A 379 -15.27 5.88 -1.79
N VAL A 380 -14.89 4.65 -2.12
CA VAL A 380 -15.64 3.77 -3.03
C VAL A 380 -16.97 3.32 -2.41
N VAL A 381 -17.00 3.00 -1.12
CA VAL A 381 -18.26 2.68 -0.41
C VAL A 381 -19.20 3.88 -0.39
N MET A 382 -18.67 5.08 -0.10
CA MET A 382 -19.47 6.30 -0.16
C MET A 382 -19.97 6.60 -1.57
N ALA A 383 -19.17 6.33 -2.61
CA ALA A 383 -19.62 6.44 -3.99
C ALA A 383 -20.77 5.49 -4.31
N ALA A 384 -20.71 4.23 -3.85
CA ALA A 384 -21.77 3.24 -4.07
C ALA A 384 -23.08 3.65 -3.41
N ILE A 385 -23.03 4.13 -2.17
CA ILE A 385 -24.18 4.65 -1.43
C ILE A 385 -24.78 5.87 -2.15
N SER A 386 -23.91 6.78 -2.61
CA SER A 386 -24.35 7.98 -3.31
C SER A 386 -25.02 7.70 -4.65
N VAL A 387 -24.50 6.73 -5.42
CA VAL A 387 -25.15 6.26 -6.64
C VAL A 387 -26.53 5.71 -6.34
N ALA A 388 -26.67 4.90 -5.27
CA ALA A 388 -27.95 4.33 -4.87
C ALA A 388 -28.99 5.40 -4.50
N ILE A 389 -28.60 6.41 -3.73
CA ILE A 389 -29.48 7.51 -3.33
C ILE A 389 -29.83 8.41 -4.52
N SER A 390 -28.87 8.68 -5.42
CA SER A 390 -29.06 9.50 -6.63
C SER A 390 -30.04 8.90 -7.63
N THR A 391 -30.37 7.59 -7.53
CA THR A 391 -31.40 6.98 -8.37
C THR A 391 -32.81 7.52 -8.10
N ARG A 392 -33.06 8.12 -6.93
CA ARG A 392 -34.38 8.60 -6.50
C ARG A 392 -34.38 10.06 -6.08
N LEU A 393 -33.29 10.55 -5.51
CA LEU A 393 -33.20 11.89 -4.98
C LEU A 393 -32.34 12.79 -5.86
N SER A 394 -32.66 14.08 -5.87
CA SER A 394 -31.87 15.12 -6.52
C SER A 394 -30.54 15.34 -5.79
N MET A 395 -29.65 16.15 -6.39
CA MET A 395 -28.30 16.40 -5.87
C MET A 395 -28.27 16.86 -4.40
N LEU A 396 -29.07 17.86 -4.03
CA LEU A 396 -29.02 18.45 -2.69
C LEU A 396 -29.35 17.44 -1.58
N PRO A 397 -30.49 16.70 -1.63
CA PRO A 397 -30.76 15.64 -0.66
C PRO A 397 -29.68 14.55 -0.63
N ASN A 398 -29.14 14.16 -1.80
CA ASN A 398 -28.10 13.13 -1.86
C ASN A 398 -26.84 13.56 -1.09
N LEU A 399 -26.37 14.80 -1.29
CA LEU A 399 -25.21 15.35 -0.57
C LEU A 399 -25.45 15.39 0.95
N VAL A 400 -26.62 15.86 1.39
CA VAL A 400 -26.97 15.97 2.82
C VAL A 400 -27.06 14.60 3.49
N ILE A 401 -27.70 13.63 2.84
CA ILE A 401 -27.85 12.27 3.37
C ILE A 401 -26.48 11.58 3.41
N CYS A 402 -25.70 11.63 2.33
CA CYS A 402 -24.37 11.01 2.31
C CYS A 402 -23.42 11.66 3.33
N GLY A 403 -23.47 12.99 3.48
CA GLY A 403 -22.71 13.69 4.51
C GLY A 403 -23.11 13.26 5.93
N SER A 404 -24.41 13.06 6.17
CA SER A 404 -24.92 12.55 7.45
C SER A 404 -24.44 11.12 7.71
N ILE A 405 -24.48 10.26 6.70
CA ILE A 405 -23.97 8.87 6.78
C ILE A 405 -22.46 8.88 7.08
N TYR A 406 -21.69 9.75 6.43
CA TYR A 406 -20.26 9.88 6.68
C TYR A 406 -19.96 10.25 8.14
N VAL A 407 -20.65 11.27 8.67
CA VAL A 407 -20.48 11.72 10.06
C VAL A 407 -20.91 10.63 11.05
N LEU A 408 -22.08 10.03 10.84
CA LEU A 408 -22.60 8.96 11.70
C LEU A 408 -21.72 7.69 11.66
N GLY A 409 -21.14 7.38 10.50
CA GLY A 409 -20.27 6.21 10.30
C GLY A 409 -18.97 6.28 11.10
N HIS A 410 -18.42 7.47 11.32
CA HIS A 410 -17.22 7.69 12.16
C HIS A 410 -17.58 7.88 13.63
N LEU A 411 -18.65 8.64 13.94
CA LEU A 411 -19.01 8.94 15.33
C LEU A 411 -19.73 7.79 16.03
N GLY A 412 -20.45 6.93 15.30
CA GLY A 412 -21.25 5.84 15.87
C GLY A 412 -20.44 4.92 16.78
N PRO A 413 -19.31 4.34 16.31
CA PRO A 413 -18.44 3.50 17.15
C PRO A 413 -17.86 4.25 18.36
N LEU A 414 -17.49 5.52 18.20
CA LEU A 414 -16.96 6.34 19.28
C LEU A 414 -18.01 6.58 20.37
N ILE A 415 -19.27 6.87 19.99
CA ILE A 415 -20.39 7.01 20.93
C ILE A 415 -20.66 5.70 21.67
N VAL A 416 -20.64 4.55 20.96
CA VAL A 416 -20.85 3.24 21.57
C VAL A 416 -19.72 2.87 22.54
N LYS A 417 -18.46 3.12 22.17
CA LYS A 417 -17.27 2.88 23.01
C LYS A 417 -17.29 3.80 24.25
N SER A 418 -17.62 5.08 24.08
CA SER A 418 -17.67 6.06 25.18
C SER A 418 -18.84 5.85 26.14
N ALA A 419 -19.98 5.32 25.67
CA ALA A 419 -21.15 5.04 26.50
C ALA A 419 -21.19 3.59 27.03
N ALA A 420 -20.12 2.81 26.80
CA ALA A 420 -20.01 1.41 27.21
C ALA A 420 -19.91 1.29 28.73
N GLY A 421 -21.04 1.37 29.43
CA GLY A 421 -21.12 1.14 30.88
C GLY A 421 -22.30 1.82 31.56
N GLU A 422 -22.79 2.94 31.01
CA GLU A 422 -23.73 3.80 31.76
C GLU A 422 -25.17 3.78 31.23
N ILE A 423 -25.39 3.59 29.91
CA ILE A 423 -26.74 3.71 29.32
C ILE A 423 -27.00 2.62 28.26
N VAL A 424 -27.86 1.66 28.60
CA VAL A 424 -28.26 0.54 27.71
C VAL A 424 -28.88 1.02 26.39
N PHE A 425 -29.65 2.11 26.44
CA PHE A 425 -30.29 2.69 25.26
C PHE A 425 -29.29 3.19 24.20
N VAL A 426 -28.21 3.84 24.63
CA VAL A 426 -27.17 4.36 23.71
C VAL A 426 -26.45 3.21 23.01
N LYS A 427 -26.15 2.12 23.74
CA LYS A 427 -25.57 0.90 23.17
C LYS A 427 -26.50 0.23 22.16
N PHE A 428 -27.82 0.21 22.43
CA PHE A 428 -28.81 -0.33 21.50
C PHE A 428 -28.90 0.50 20.21
N ILE A 429 -29.08 1.82 20.32
CA ILE A 429 -29.16 2.72 19.16
C ILE A 429 -27.86 2.69 18.35
N GLY A 430 -26.70 2.73 19.00
CA GLY A 430 -25.43 2.67 18.30
C GLY A 430 -25.18 1.34 17.58
N ARG A 431 -25.65 0.20 18.14
CA ARG A 431 -25.65 -1.09 17.43
C ARG A 431 -26.61 -1.07 16.25
N LEU A 432 -27.80 -0.51 16.40
CA LEU A 432 -28.77 -0.40 15.30
C LEU A 432 -28.21 0.44 14.14
N ILE A 433 -27.56 1.57 14.45
CA ILE A 433 -26.87 2.41 13.47
C ILE A 433 -25.74 1.63 12.80
N SER A 434 -24.93 0.87 13.56
CA SER A 434 -23.81 0.08 13.03
C SER A 434 -24.25 -1.11 12.15
N VAL A 435 -25.50 -1.56 12.27
CA VAL A 435 -26.09 -2.59 11.42
C VAL A 435 -26.62 -2.00 10.12
N MET A 436 -27.24 -0.81 10.19
CA MET A 436 -27.87 -0.17 9.03
C MET A 436 -26.88 0.64 8.17
N LEU A 437 -25.94 1.34 8.81
CA LEU A 437 -24.93 2.18 8.15
C LEU A 437 -23.57 1.49 8.15
N PRO A 438 -22.71 1.77 7.14
CA PRO A 438 -21.34 1.29 7.17
C PRO A 438 -20.61 1.89 8.37
N VAL A 439 -19.89 1.06 9.10
CA VAL A 439 -18.99 1.47 10.17
C VAL A 439 -17.70 1.95 9.51
N LEU A 440 -17.57 3.26 9.34
CA LEU A 440 -16.44 3.85 8.62
C LEU A 440 -15.14 3.87 9.45
N ASP A 441 -15.24 3.72 10.78
CA ASP A 441 -14.10 3.55 11.72
C ASP A 441 -13.18 2.37 11.30
N HIS A 442 -13.68 1.36 10.57
CA HIS A 442 -12.84 0.27 10.06
C HIS A 442 -11.84 0.72 8.97
N TYR A 443 -12.06 1.85 8.31
CA TYR A 443 -11.11 2.39 7.34
C TYR A 443 -10.08 3.31 7.99
N GLU A 444 -10.30 3.67 9.26
CA GLU A 444 -9.46 4.58 10.01
C GLU A 444 -8.43 3.80 10.83
N ILE A 445 -7.16 3.92 10.44
CA ILE A 445 -6.02 3.27 11.12
C ILE A 445 -5.06 4.30 11.71
N GLU A 446 -5.55 5.50 11.98
CA GLU A 446 -4.73 6.62 12.48
C GLU A 446 -3.97 6.25 13.75
N GLY A 447 -4.59 5.50 14.68
CA GLY A 447 -3.92 5.00 15.89
C GLY A 447 -2.80 3.99 15.62
N ALA A 448 -2.90 3.18 14.56
CA ALA A 448 -1.88 2.20 14.19
C ALA A 448 -0.73 2.85 13.40
N ILE A 449 -1.04 3.79 12.50
CA ILE A 449 -0.06 4.58 11.73
C ILE A 449 0.70 5.56 12.64
N ALA A 450 0.06 6.00 13.72
CA ALA A 450 0.64 6.82 14.79
C ALA A 450 1.63 6.05 15.67
N GLY A 451 1.39 4.76 15.89
CA GLY A 451 2.32 3.87 16.58
C GLY A 451 3.44 3.42 15.63
N SER A 452 4.47 2.77 16.19
CA SER A 452 5.47 2.05 15.41
C SER A 452 4.94 0.72 14.83
N SER A 453 3.63 0.48 14.91
CA SER A 453 2.96 -0.77 14.53
C SER A 453 2.67 -0.82 13.03
N THR A 454 2.95 -1.95 12.41
CA THR A 454 2.62 -2.22 11.01
C THR A 454 1.18 -2.72 10.88
N VAL A 455 0.47 -2.29 9.83
CA VAL A 455 -0.88 -2.78 9.51
C VAL A 455 -0.77 -4.23 9.00
N PRO A 456 -1.41 -5.21 9.67
CA PRO A 456 -1.37 -6.59 9.20
C PRO A 456 -2.05 -6.73 7.82
N PRO A 457 -1.48 -7.49 6.87
CA PRO A 457 -2.10 -7.74 5.57
C PRO A 457 -3.50 -8.37 5.67
N GLU A 458 -3.75 -9.16 6.71
CA GLU A 458 -5.05 -9.76 7.00
C GLU A 458 -6.14 -8.71 7.18
N TYR A 459 -5.81 -7.59 7.85
CA TYR A 459 -6.73 -6.48 8.06
C TYR A 459 -7.16 -5.82 6.75
N LEU A 460 -6.21 -5.65 5.82
CA LEU A 460 -6.51 -5.09 4.49
C LEU A 460 -7.45 -6.02 3.71
N TRP A 461 -7.25 -7.33 3.79
CA TRP A 461 -8.11 -8.31 3.12
C TRP A 461 -9.53 -8.34 3.70
N THR A 462 -9.67 -8.36 5.02
CA THR A 462 -10.98 -8.32 5.67
C THR A 462 -11.73 -7.02 5.36
N THR A 463 -11.00 -5.91 5.31
CA THR A 463 -11.61 -4.60 5.00
C THR A 463 -12.00 -4.50 3.53
N LEU A 464 -11.18 -5.02 2.60
CA LEU A 464 -11.55 -5.14 1.20
C LEU A 464 -12.85 -5.96 1.02
N LEU A 465 -12.96 -7.11 1.70
CA LEU A 465 -14.16 -7.93 1.65
C LEU A 465 -15.38 -7.18 2.20
N TYR A 466 -15.21 -6.47 3.31
CA TYR A 466 -16.24 -5.61 3.90
C TYR A 466 -16.69 -4.54 2.89
N SER A 467 -15.77 -3.84 2.24
CA SER A 467 -16.08 -2.83 1.21
C SER A 467 -16.81 -3.44 0.02
N ALA A 468 -16.37 -4.60 -0.47
CA ALA A 468 -16.98 -5.29 -1.60
C ALA A 468 -18.43 -5.70 -1.30
N LEU A 469 -18.70 -6.20 -0.08
CA LEU A 469 -20.04 -6.55 0.38
C LEU A 469 -20.95 -5.31 0.48
N TYR A 470 -20.48 -4.23 1.08
CA TYR A 470 -21.26 -2.99 1.19
C TYR A 470 -21.52 -2.34 -0.18
N CYS A 471 -20.51 -2.30 -1.06
CA CYS A 471 -20.70 -1.82 -2.43
C CYS A 471 -21.72 -2.69 -3.17
N SER A 472 -21.65 -4.01 -3.02
CA SER A 472 -22.62 -4.92 -3.65
C SER A 472 -24.04 -4.68 -3.13
N ALA A 473 -24.22 -4.54 -1.81
CA ALA A 473 -25.52 -4.25 -1.21
C ALA A 473 -26.08 -2.89 -1.67
N ALA A 474 -25.26 -1.83 -1.66
CA ALA A 474 -25.66 -0.50 -2.12
C ALA A 474 -26.02 -0.51 -3.62
N MET A 475 -25.25 -1.22 -4.45
CA MET A 475 -25.52 -1.34 -5.88
C MET A 475 -26.77 -2.18 -6.17
N LEU A 476 -27.05 -3.23 -5.39
CA LEU A 476 -28.32 -3.97 -5.50
C LEU A 476 -29.51 -3.06 -5.17
N LEU A 477 -29.39 -2.24 -4.12
CA LEU A 477 -30.41 -1.26 -3.75
C LEU A 477 -30.60 -0.20 -4.85
N ALA A 478 -29.52 0.28 -5.46
CA ALA A 478 -29.57 1.18 -6.62
C ALA A 478 -30.33 0.58 -7.79
N LEU A 479 -30.11 -0.71 -8.08
CA LEU A 479 -30.79 -1.42 -9.16
C LEU A 479 -32.30 -1.56 -8.90
N ILE A 480 -32.68 -1.95 -7.68
CA ILE A 480 -34.10 -2.10 -7.29
C ILE A 480 -34.82 -0.75 -7.43
N PHE A 481 -34.24 0.32 -6.89
CA PHE A 481 -34.84 1.65 -6.95
C PHE A 481 -34.99 2.20 -8.36
N PHE A 482 -34.08 1.85 -9.27
CA PHE A 482 -34.12 2.29 -10.65
C PHE A 482 -35.06 1.45 -11.53
N GLU A 483 -35.28 0.18 -11.20
CA GLU A 483 -36.23 -0.68 -11.91
C GLU A 483 -37.67 -0.18 -11.72
N GLU A 484 -38.00 0.22 -10.50
CA GLU A 484 -39.30 0.77 -10.11
C GLU A 484 -39.51 2.24 -10.48
N ARG A 485 -38.51 2.93 -11.04
CA ARG A 485 -38.65 4.33 -11.45
C ARG A 485 -39.21 4.39 -12.87
N ASP A 486 -40.41 4.95 -13.01
CA ASP A 486 -40.95 5.29 -14.33
C ASP A 486 -40.12 6.43 -14.92
N LEU A 487 -39.55 6.16 -16.09
CA LEU A 487 -38.75 7.12 -16.86
C LEU A 487 -39.61 7.82 -17.94
N ALA A 488 -40.93 7.60 -17.95
CA ALA A 488 -41.87 8.10 -18.97
C ALA A 488 -42.65 9.34 -18.48
#